data_AF-A0A7Y5SCZ7-F1
#
_entry.id   AF-A0A7Y5SCZ7-F1
#
_cell.length_a   1.000
_cell.length_b   1.000
_cell.length_c   1.000
_cell.angle_alpha   90.00
_cell.angle_beta   90.00
_cell.angle_gamma   90.00
#
_symmetry.space_group_name_H-M   'P 1'
#
loop_
_entity.id
_entity.type
_entity.pdbx_description
1 polymer ?
#
loop_
_entity_poly.entity_id
_entity_poly.type
_entity_poly.pdbx_seq_one_letter_code
_entity_poly.pdbx_strand_id
1 'polypeptide(L)' 'MPVYRATLVSWNNGTYRAIVRLAASSPQVLTDVRVNRAIPPAEMATGRPCLIDTGDHNSPTDTILIAIWT' A
#
# COMPACT_ATOMS: atom_id res chain seq x y z
N MET A 1 10.63 -5.78 -10.63
CA MET A 1 9.68 -5.32 -9.59
C MET A 1 10.23 -4.11 -8.87
N PRO A 2 9.72 -2.90 -9.15
CA PRO A 2 10.05 -1.70 -8.39
C PRO A 2 9.24 -1.67 -7.08
N VAL A 3 9.94 -1.47 -5.97
CA VAL A 3 9.33 -1.31 -4.65
C VAL A 3 9.35 0.17 -4.27
N TYR A 4 8.21 0.70 -3.85
CA TYR A 4 8.06 2.10 -3.45
C TYR A 4 7.69 2.23 -1.97
N ARG A 5 8.20 3.30 -1.35
CA ARG A 5 7.74 3.74 -0.03
C ARG A 5 6.42 4.50 -0.17
N ALA A 6 5.52 4.27 0.77
CA ALA A 6 4.24 4.94 0.84
C ALA A 6 3.79 5.12 2.30
N THR A 7 2.68 5.84 2.48
CA THR A 7 1.96 5.96 3.75
C THR A 7 0.57 5.39 3.58
N LEU A 8 0.13 4.56 4.52
CA LEU A 8 -1.24 4.04 4.54
C LEU A 8 -2.21 5.19 4.85
N VAL A 9 -3.16 5.45 3.95
CA VAL A 9 -4.19 6.49 4.13
C VAL A 9 -5.45 5.86 4.73
N SER A 10 -5.90 4.74 4.18
CA SER A 10 -7.03 3.98 4.72
C SER A 10 -6.96 2.52 4.31
N TRP A 11 -7.70 1.68 5.03
CA TRP A 11 -7.74 0.23 4.85
C TRP A 11 -9.14 -0.31 5.09
N ASN A 12 -9.55 -1.29 4.28
CA ASN A 12 -10.77 -2.04 4.49
C ASN A 12 -10.46 -3.53 4.69
N ASN A 13 -10.69 -4.01 5.91
CA ASN A 13 -10.45 -5.40 6.29
C ASN A 13 -11.39 -6.40 5.59
N GLY A 14 -12.61 -5.98 5.20
CA GLY A 14 -13.56 -6.84 4.51
C GLY A 14 -13.17 -7.12 3.05
N THR A 15 -12.63 -6.12 2.35
CA THR A 15 -12.28 -6.23 0.92
C THR A 15 -10.80 -6.47 0.66
N TYR A 16 -9.97 -6.37 1.70
CA TYR A 16 -8.52 -6.39 1.61
C TYR A 16 -7.96 -5.34 0.62
N ARG A 17 -8.52 -4.13 0.67
CA ARG A 17 -8.11 -2.96 -0.15
C ARG A 17 -7.67 -1.79 0.70
N ALA A 18 -6.60 -1.13 0.27
CA ALA A 18 -6.03 0.04 0.90
C ALA A 18 -5.99 1.25 -0.05
N ILE A 19 -5.96 2.43 0.55
CA ILE A 19 -5.53 3.66 -0.10
C ILE A 19 -4.17 4.01 0.47
N VAL A 20 -3.20 4.27 -0.39
CA VAL A 20 -1.83 4.63 0.00
C VAL A 20 -1.38 5.89 -0.70
N ARG A 21 -0.49 6.64 -0.06
CA ARG A 21 0.15 7.82 -0.65
C ARG A 21 1.63 7.55 -0.87
N LEU A 22 2.10 7.61 -2.10
CA LEU A 22 3.50 7.42 -2.45
C LEU A 22 4.38 8.50 -1.82
N ALA A 23 5.52 8.08 -1.26
CA ALA A 23 6.58 8.98 -0.81
C ALA A 23 7.43 9.38 -2.02
N ALA A 24 6.94 10.36 -2.79
CA ALA A 24 7.62 10.92 -3.96
C ALA A 24 7.57 12.46 -3.91
N SER A 25 8.45 13.12 -4.67
CA SER A 25 8.49 14.59 -4.76
C SER A 25 7.16 15.20 -5.24
N SER A 26 6.39 14.44 -6.02
CA SER A 26 4.97 14.70 -6.31
C SER A 26 4.14 13.55 -5.72
N PRO A 27 3.53 13.72 -4.53
CA PRO A 27 2.83 12.64 -3.85
C PRO A 27 1.60 12.20 -4.65
N GLN A 28 1.61 10.97 -5.13
CA GLN A 28 0.44 10.35 -5.75
C GLN A 28 -0.33 9.50 -4.74
N VAL A 29 -1.65 9.54 -4.82
CA VAL A 29 -2.53 8.66 -4.05
C VAL A 29 -2.97 7.51 -4.94
N LEU A 30 -2.64 6.30 -4.53
CA LEU A 30 -3.12 5.08 -5.17
C LEU A 30 -4.34 4.58 -4.40
N THR A 31 -5.41 4.32 -5.13
CA THR A 31 -6.65 3.77 -4.59
C THR A 31 -6.77 2.30 -4.97
N ASP A 32 -7.58 1.55 -4.23
CA ASP A 32 -7.84 0.12 -4.48
C ASP A 32 -6.59 -0.79 -4.46
N VAL A 33 -5.56 -0.41 -3.71
CA VAL A 33 -4.32 -1.21 -3.59
C VAL A 33 -4.62 -2.52 -2.85
N ARG A 34 -4.22 -3.65 -3.43
CA ARG A 34 -4.37 -4.95 -2.77
C ARG A 34 -3.41 -5.04 -1.59
N VAL A 35 -3.82 -5.70 -0.51
CA VAL A 35 -2.95 -5.88 0.66
C VAL A 35 -2.61 -7.34 0.85
N ASN A 36 -1.33 -7.60 1.15
CA ASN A 36 -0.86 -8.91 1.56
C ASN A 36 -1.62 -9.37 2.81
N ARG A 37 -2.37 -10.48 2.69
CA ARG A 37 -3.19 -11.03 3.77
C ARG A 37 -2.39 -11.61 4.93
N ALA A 38 -1.08 -11.78 4.78
CA ALA A 38 -0.20 -12.19 5.87
C ALA A 38 0.03 -11.06 6.90
N ILE A 39 -0.29 -9.81 6.55
CA ILE A 39 -0.15 -8.67 7.48
C ILE A 39 -1.32 -8.71 8.48
N PRO A 40 -1.05 -8.76 9.80
CA PRO A 40 -2.12 -8.73 10.79
C PRO A 40 -2.96 -7.45 10.70
N PRO A 41 -4.30 -7.52 10.75
CA PRO A 41 -5.15 -6.33 10.68
C PRO A 41 -4.84 -5.27 11.74
N ALA A 42 -4.36 -5.69 12.92
CA ALA A 42 -3.93 -4.80 13.99
C ALA A 42 -2.76 -3.87 13.60
N GLU A 43 -1.95 -4.27 12.61
CA GLU A 43 -0.84 -3.45 12.12
C GLU A 43 -1.28 -2.40 11.08
N MET A 44 -2.49 -2.52 10.54
CA MET A 44 -3.03 -1.68 9.45
C MET A 44 -3.63 -0.36 9.96
N ALA A 45 -2.84 0.41 10.71
CA ALA A 45 -3.25 1.73 11.20
C ALA A 45 -2.92 2.84 10.19
N THR A 46 -3.87 3.73 9.92
CA THR A 46 -3.69 4.92 9.08
C THR A 46 -2.51 5.77 9.56
N GLY A 47 -1.77 6.34 8.61
CA GLY A 47 -0.59 7.18 8.85
C GLY A 47 0.71 6.39 8.92
N ARG A 48 0.65 5.06 9.00
CA ARG A 48 1.85 4.24 9.06
C ARG A 48 2.61 4.19 7.72
N PRO A 49 3.95 4.16 7.77
CA PRO A 49 4.75 3.91 6.59
C PRO A 49 4.59 2.45 6.11
N CYS A 50 4.59 2.27 4.79
CA CYS A 50 4.43 0.98 4.14
C CYS A 50 5.30 0.87 2.87
N LEU A 51 5.50 -0.37 2.41
CA LEU A 51 6.12 -0.67 1.12
C LEU A 51 5.06 -1.28 0.20
N ILE A 52 5.10 -0.86 -1.05
CA ILE A 52 4.28 -1.42 -2.11
C ILE A 52 5.15 -1.91 -3.25
N ASP A 53 4.69 -2.98 -3.89
CA ASP A 53 5.24 -3.50 -5.13
C ASP A 53 4.27 -3.19 -6.26
N THR A 54 4.75 -2.64 -7.38
CA THR A 54 3.92 -2.27 -8.55
C THR A 54 3.91 -3.31 -9.66
N GLY A 55 4.53 -4.48 -9.44
CA GLY A 55 4.59 -5.58 -10.40
C GLY A 55 5.47 -5.30 -11.61
N ASP A 56 5.24 -6.05 -12.69
CA ASP A 56 6.12 -6.04 -13.88
C ASP A 56 5.82 -4.90 -14.87
N HIS A 57 4.67 -4.22 -14.76
CA HIS A 57 4.29 -3.14 -15.68
C HIS A 57 4.22 -1.76 -15.02
N ASN A 58 4.65 -1.65 -13.75
CA ASN A 58 4.48 -0.46 -12.94
C ASN A 58 3.02 0.05 -12.93
N SER A 59 2.07 -0.87 -13.08
CA SER A 59 0.66 -0.55 -13.17
C SER A 59 0.09 -0.37 -11.76
N PRO A 60 -0.60 0.75 -11.48
CA PRO A 60 -1.36 0.92 -10.24
C PRO A 60 -2.34 -0.22 -9.96
N THR A 61 -2.87 -0.87 -11.01
CA THR A 61 -3.83 -1.98 -10.87
C THR A 61 -3.22 -3.26 -10.33
N ASP A 62 -1.91 -3.42 -10.47
CA ASP A 62 -1.17 -4.62 -10.06
C ASP A 62 -0.45 -4.39 -8.73
N THR A 63 -0.66 -3.22 -8.12
CA THR A 63 0.05 -2.81 -6.93
C THR A 63 -0.42 -3.58 -5.71
N ILE A 64 0.53 -4.09 -4.94
CA ILE A 64 0.30 -4.83 -3.70
C ILE A 64 1.08 -4.19 -2.56
N LEU A 65 0.43 -3.94 -1.42
CA LEU A 65 1.08 -3.59 -0.16
C LEU A 65 1.69 -4.85 0.45
N ILE A 66 3.01 -4.84 0.56
CA ILE A 66 3.79 -6.01 0.98
C ILE A 66 4.34 -5.90 2.41
N ALA A 67 4.47 -4.69 2.95
CA ALA A 67 4.95 -4.47 4.32
C ALA A 67 4.38 -3.18 4.93
N ILE A 68 4.28 -3.15 6.26
CA ILE A 68 3.88 -2.00 7.07
C ILE A 68 4.72 -1.99 8.36
N TRP A 69 5.09 -0.82 8.89
CA TRP A 69 5.89 -0.69 10.11
C TRP A 69 5.58 0.59 10.89
N THR A 70 6.22 0.74 12.05
CA THR A 70 6.16 1.92 12.94
C THR A 70 7.43 2.76 12.82
#